data_AF-A0A441BSG7-F1
#
_entry.id   AF-A0A441BSG7-F1
#
_cell.length_a   1.000
_cell.length_b   1.000
_cell.length_c   1.000
_cell.angle_alpha   90.00
_cell.angle_beta   90.00
_cell.angle_gamma   90.00
#
_symmetry.space_group_name_H-M   'P 1'
#
loop_
_entity.id
_entity.type
_entity.pdbx_description
1 polymer ?
#
loop_
_entity_poly.entity_id
_entity_poly.type
_entity_poly.pdbx_seq_one_letter_code
_entity_poly.pdbx_strand_id
1 'polypeptide(L)'
;MFAWLWPFGRKDTPAACPVPEPVKTPEPPKKDLPAIPPVLPVKDIYWVYRPLFDLFGKSEGTDKKRGYNETLGYGAYTGGDVELVKMTLEEIDVLQTKMLKHPANKLNSSALGRYQIVRTTLRKIKKAMELDDTLHFDGKLQDHCCLYLLNGRGLSRFLDGSLSANAFMTNLAKEWASIPTPKGVGYYANQSRTPVTPDDVRKVLAEVKARAKV
;
A
#
# COMPACT_ATOMS: atom_id res chain seq x y z
N MET A 1 -42.21 0.06 -68.87
CA MET A 1 -43.50 -0.52 -68.46
C MET A 1 -44.23 0.52 -67.61
N PHE A 2 -45.40 0.95 -68.09
CA PHE A 2 -46.54 1.67 -67.48
C PHE A 2 -46.38 2.16 -66.00
N ALA A 3 -46.45 3.44 -65.63
CA ALA A 3 -47.40 4.56 -65.87
C ALA A 3 -48.66 4.57 -64.95
N TRP A 4 -49.00 5.79 -64.47
CA TRP A 4 -50.22 6.33 -63.79
C TRP A 4 -50.16 6.53 -62.25
N LEU A 5 -50.00 7.74 -61.66
CA LEU A 5 -50.77 9.02 -61.58
C LEU A 5 -52.05 8.94 -60.69
N TRP A 6 -52.05 9.46 -59.44
CA TRP A 6 -52.40 10.84 -58.92
C TRP A 6 -53.93 11.12 -58.89
N PRO A 7 -54.51 11.96 -57.98
CA PRO A 7 -54.41 13.44 -58.00
C PRO A 7 -54.29 14.01 -56.56
N PHE A 8 -53.84 15.21 -56.20
CA PHE A 8 -53.87 16.57 -56.72
C PHE A 8 -52.52 17.24 -56.32
N GLY A 9 -52.04 18.36 -56.84
CA GLY A 9 -52.66 19.47 -57.54
C GLY A 9 -52.02 20.77 -57.05
N ARG A 10 -51.03 21.25 -57.82
CA ARG A 10 -50.64 22.64 -58.08
C ARG A 10 -50.61 23.72 -56.97
N LYS A 11 -49.44 24.38 -56.99
CA LYS A 11 -49.19 25.83 -57.14
C LYS A 11 -49.29 26.73 -55.90
N ASP A 12 -48.40 27.72 -55.98
CA ASP A 12 -48.29 28.94 -55.20
C ASP A 12 -47.45 28.80 -53.92
N THR A 13 -46.24 29.37 -53.96
CA THR A 13 -45.44 29.67 -52.76
C THR A 13 -46.00 30.94 -52.13
N PRO A 14 -46.56 30.90 -50.91
CA PRO A 14 -46.76 32.09 -50.11
C PRO A 14 -45.52 32.36 -49.25
N ALA A 15 -45.32 33.62 -48.92
CA ALA A 15 -44.23 34.15 -48.10
C ALA A 15 -43.98 33.33 -46.82
N ALA A 16 -42.71 33.29 -46.39
CA ALA A 16 -42.29 32.67 -45.15
C ALA A 16 -43.17 33.13 -43.97
N CYS A 17 -43.88 32.19 -43.36
CA CYS A 17 -44.49 32.40 -42.06
C CYS A 17 -43.38 32.75 -41.06
N PRO A 18 -43.58 33.74 -40.16
CA PRO A 18 -42.62 34.00 -39.10
C PRO A 18 -42.44 32.72 -38.28
N VAL A 19 -41.18 32.30 -38.11
CA VAL A 19 -40.83 31.21 -37.21
C VAL A 19 -41.28 31.62 -35.81
N PRO A 20 -42.20 30.90 -35.16
CA PRO A 20 -42.61 31.23 -33.81
C PRO A 20 -41.39 31.12 -32.88
N GLU A 21 -41.22 32.12 -32.00
CA GLU A 21 -40.18 32.07 -30.98
C GLU A 21 -40.30 30.77 -30.16
N PRO A 22 -39.17 30.14 -29.80
CA PRO A 22 -39.21 28.89 -29.04
C PRO A 22 -39.96 29.10 -27.73
N VAL A 23 -41.05 28.37 -27.57
CA VAL A 23 -41.81 28.30 -26.32
C VAL A 23 -40.86 27.80 -25.23
N LYS A 24 -40.53 28.65 -24.26
CA LYS A 24 -39.82 28.24 -23.05
C LYS A 24 -40.71 27.29 -22.25
N THR A 25 -40.50 25.99 -22.41
CA THR A 25 -41.02 24.99 -21.47
C THR A 25 -40.34 25.20 -20.11
N PRO A 26 -41.10 25.28 -18.99
CA PRO A 26 -40.49 25.35 -17.67
C PRO A 26 -39.72 24.06 -17.42
N GLU A 27 -38.46 24.19 -16.98
CA GLU A 27 -37.66 23.05 -16.53
C GLU A 27 -38.42 22.31 -15.41
N PRO A 28 -38.44 20.97 -15.42
CA PRO A 28 -39.03 20.22 -14.33
C PRO A 28 -38.29 20.57 -13.02
N PRO A 29 -38.99 20.63 -11.87
CA PRO A 29 -38.36 20.98 -10.61
C PRO A 29 -37.21 20.01 -10.33
N LYS A 30 -36.01 20.54 -10.08
CA LYS A 30 -34.85 19.75 -9.65
C LYS A 30 -35.24 19.02 -8.38
N LYS A 31 -35.47 17.71 -8.49
CA LYS A 31 -35.60 16.83 -7.34
C LYS A 31 -34.21 16.75 -6.72
N ASP A 32 -34.06 17.29 -5.51
CA ASP A 32 -32.80 17.17 -4.78
C ASP A 32 -32.41 15.69 -4.73
N LEU A 33 -31.20 15.38 -5.22
CA LEU A 33 -30.66 14.05 -5.03
C LEU A 33 -30.63 13.78 -3.53
N PRO A 34 -31.04 12.58 -3.06
CA PRO A 34 -30.93 12.25 -1.66
C PRO A 34 -29.48 12.45 -1.23
N ALA A 35 -29.28 13.01 -0.02
CA ALA A 35 -27.95 13.21 0.53
C ALA A 35 -27.14 11.91 0.36
N ILE A 36 -25.97 12.00 -0.25
CA ILE A 36 -25.04 10.88 -0.31
C ILE A 36 -24.85 10.45 1.15
N PRO A 37 -25.22 9.20 1.52
CA PRO A 37 -24.99 8.75 2.89
C PRO A 37 -23.50 8.96 3.19
N PRO A 38 -23.12 9.43 4.38
CA PRO A 38 -21.72 9.62 4.71
C PRO A 38 -21.00 8.31 4.39
N VAL A 39 -20.03 8.38 3.47
CA VAL A 39 -19.13 7.25 3.21
C VAL A 39 -18.48 6.98 4.54
N LEU A 40 -18.89 5.91 5.22
CA LEU A 40 -18.21 5.48 6.44
C LEU A 40 -16.74 5.32 6.03
N PRO A 41 -15.79 6.01 6.68
CA PRO A 41 -14.39 5.81 6.36
C PRO A 41 -14.13 4.33 6.50
N VAL A 42 -13.65 3.69 5.43
CA VAL A 42 -13.25 2.28 5.45
C VAL A 42 -12.37 2.13 6.68
N LYS A 43 -12.84 1.40 7.69
CA LYS A 43 -12.08 1.15 8.91
C LYS A 43 -10.76 0.59 8.42
N ASP A 44 -9.68 1.34 8.60
CA ASP A 44 -8.34 0.93 8.18
C ASP A 44 -8.14 -0.51 8.63
N ILE A 45 -8.08 -1.43 7.68
CA ILE A 45 -8.11 -2.87 7.98
C ILE A 45 -6.88 -3.29 8.78
N TYR A 46 -5.86 -2.43 8.79
CA TYR A 46 -4.64 -2.60 9.55
C TYR A 46 -4.61 -1.80 10.86
N TRP A 47 -5.72 -1.17 11.28
CA TRP A 47 -5.77 -0.28 12.45
C TRP A 47 -5.15 -0.89 13.70
N VAL A 48 -5.40 -2.18 13.97
CA VAL A 48 -4.81 -2.90 15.11
C VAL A 48 -3.27 -2.93 15.02
N TYR A 49 -2.73 -3.05 13.82
CA TYR A 49 -1.31 -3.27 13.54
C TYR A 49 -0.52 -2.00 13.20
N ARG A 50 -1.20 -0.87 12.93
CA ARG A 50 -0.56 0.42 12.61
C ARG A 50 0.57 0.79 13.58
N PRO A 51 0.45 0.63 14.93
CA PRO A 51 1.55 0.95 15.83
C PRO A 51 2.83 0.14 15.53
N LEU A 52 2.71 -1.13 15.13
CA LEU A 52 3.86 -1.94 14.70
C LEU A 52 4.41 -1.47 13.35
N PHE A 53 3.54 -1.13 12.41
CA PHE A 53 3.95 -0.63 11.09
C PHE A 53 4.72 0.68 11.22
N ASP A 54 4.26 1.59 12.07
CA ASP A 54 4.90 2.87 12.35
C ASP A 54 6.21 2.68 13.11
N LEU A 55 6.27 1.70 14.03
CA LEU A 55 7.52 1.32 14.68
C LEU A 55 8.57 0.88 13.65
N PHE A 56 8.19 0.03 12.68
CA PHE A 56 9.12 -0.45 11.65
C PHE A 56 9.55 0.65 10.68
N GLY A 57 8.61 1.47 10.19
CA GLY A 57 8.96 2.60 9.31
C GLY A 57 9.91 3.60 10.00
N LYS A 58 9.70 3.85 11.30
CA LYS A 58 10.62 4.64 12.13
C LYS A 58 11.97 3.95 12.32
N SER A 59 11.99 2.68 12.73
CA SER A 59 13.23 1.98 13.11
C SER A 59 14.11 1.64 11.91
N GLU A 60 13.52 1.27 10.78
CA GLU A 60 14.22 1.12 9.50
C GLU A 60 14.67 2.48 8.92
N GLY A 61 14.18 3.59 9.47
CA GLY A 61 14.55 4.94 9.05
C GLY A 61 14.01 5.30 7.68
N THR A 62 12.92 4.68 7.25
CA THR A 62 12.24 4.93 5.97
C THR A 62 11.25 6.08 6.10
N ASP A 63 10.54 6.18 7.22
CA ASP A 63 9.52 7.21 7.47
C ASP A 63 10.09 8.62 7.68
N LYS A 64 11.38 8.74 8.00
CA LYS A 64 12.08 10.04 8.03
C LYS A 64 12.44 10.56 6.62
N LYS A 65 12.16 9.77 5.58
CA LYS A 65 12.46 10.05 4.17
C LYS A 65 11.27 9.69 3.30
N ARG A 66 11.36 8.63 2.46
CA ARG A 66 10.37 8.35 1.41
C ARG A 66 9.41 7.21 1.74
N GLY A 67 9.44 6.67 2.97
CA GLY A 67 8.48 5.67 3.47
C GLY A 67 8.38 4.46 2.53
N TYR A 68 7.21 4.24 1.96
CA TYR A 68 6.93 3.15 0.99
C TYR A 68 7.79 3.21 -0.28
N ASN A 69 8.36 4.36 -0.62
CA ASN A 69 9.25 4.54 -1.76
C ASN A 69 10.74 4.47 -1.38
N GLU A 70 11.08 4.16 -0.12
CA GLU A 70 12.46 4.17 0.33
C GLU A 70 13.25 2.96 -0.16
N THR A 71 14.49 3.18 -0.59
CA THR A 71 15.42 2.12 -0.98
C THR A 71 16.54 2.01 0.03
N LEU A 72 17.15 0.83 0.14
CA LEU A 72 18.37 0.68 0.94
C LEU A 72 19.40 1.77 0.60
N GLY A 73 19.92 2.45 1.63
CA GLY A 73 20.94 3.48 1.48
C GLY A 73 20.46 4.76 0.76
N TYR A 74 19.16 5.05 0.74
CA TYR A 74 18.61 6.30 0.21
C TYR A 74 19.00 6.56 -1.25
N GLY A 75 18.76 5.59 -2.13
CA GLY A 75 19.06 5.66 -3.56
C GLY A 75 20.47 5.21 -3.97
N ALA A 76 21.35 4.90 -3.01
CA ALA A 76 22.77 4.60 -3.27
C ALA A 76 23.02 3.42 -4.23
N TYR A 77 22.08 2.49 -4.35
CA TYR A 77 22.22 1.28 -5.21
C TYR A 77 21.23 1.24 -6.38
N THR A 78 20.40 2.28 -6.51
CA THR A 78 19.39 2.41 -7.56
C THR A 78 19.73 3.54 -8.54
N GLY A 79 20.67 4.42 -8.18
CA GLY A 79 21.03 5.60 -8.97
C GLY A 79 20.19 6.83 -8.61
N GLY A 80 19.65 6.88 -7.39
CA GLY A 80 18.75 7.94 -6.91
C GLY A 80 17.37 7.44 -6.53
N ASP A 81 16.45 8.39 -6.36
CA ASP A 81 15.08 8.13 -5.93
C ASP A 81 14.31 7.29 -6.96
N VAL A 82 13.54 6.33 -6.45
CA VAL A 82 12.66 5.46 -7.24
C VAL A 82 11.25 5.48 -6.65
N GLU A 83 10.23 5.62 -7.51
CA GLU A 83 8.81 5.54 -7.13
C GLU A 83 8.35 4.08 -7.06
N LEU A 84 8.81 3.34 -6.05
CA LEU A 84 8.51 1.92 -5.83
C LEU A 84 7.01 1.60 -5.86
N VAL A 85 6.17 2.48 -5.32
CA VAL A 85 4.70 2.28 -5.28
C VAL A 85 4.05 2.25 -6.66
N LYS A 86 4.76 2.71 -7.70
CA LYS A 86 4.33 2.67 -9.10
C LYS A 86 4.94 1.50 -9.88
N MET A 87 5.79 0.69 -9.24
CA MET A 87 6.42 -0.45 -9.89
C MET A 87 5.63 -1.73 -9.64
N THR A 88 5.59 -2.61 -10.62
CA THR A 88 5.03 -3.96 -10.46
C THR A 88 5.95 -4.86 -9.63
N LEU A 89 5.43 -5.98 -9.11
CA LEU A 89 6.24 -6.97 -8.40
C LEU A 89 7.32 -7.62 -9.28
N GLU A 90 7.14 -7.67 -10.59
CA GLU A 90 8.18 -8.06 -11.54
C GLU A 90 9.30 -7.02 -11.58
N GLU A 91 8.95 -5.74 -11.77
CA GLU A 91 9.92 -4.65 -11.84
C GLU A 91 10.70 -4.49 -10.52
N ILE A 92 10.03 -4.69 -9.39
CA ILE A 92 10.66 -4.73 -8.07
C ILE A 92 11.69 -5.86 -7.98
N ASP A 93 11.39 -7.07 -8.47
CA ASP A 93 12.36 -8.17 -8.46
C ASP A 93 13.59 -7.85 -9.30
N VAL A 94 13.39 -7.24 -10.48
CA VAL A 94 14.47 -6.77 -11.36
C VAL A 94 15.33 -5.72 -10.65
N LEU A 95 14.70 -4.72 -10.02
CA LEU A 95 15.40 -3.67 -9.27
C LEU A 95 16.22 -4.25 -8.12
N GLN A 96 15.64 -5.12 -7.32
CA GLN A 96 16.32 -5.80 -6.23
C GLN A 96 17.50 -6.65 -6.72
N THR A 97 17.36 -7.30 -7.88
CA THR A 97 18.45 -8.03 -8.53
C THR A 97 19.59 -7.10 -8.93
N LYS A 98 19.27 -5.92 -9.49
CA LYS A 98 20.26 -4.90 -9.87
C LYS A 98 21.00 -4.37 -8.64
N MET A 99 20.29 -4.10 -7.54
CA MET A 99 20.91 -3.64 -6.29
C MET A 99 21.93 -4.64 -5.74
N LEU A 100 21.64 -5.95 -5.78
CA LEU A 100 22.58 -6.99 -5.33
C LEU A 100 23.84 -7.07 -6.20
N LYS A 101 23.74 -6.69 -7.48
CA LYS A 101 24.89 -6.65 -8.41
C LYS A 101 25.67 -5.33 -8.33
N HIS A 102 25.20 -4.34 -7.56
CA HIS A 102 25.82 -3.03 -7.51
C HIS A 102 27.19 -3.09 -6.79
N PRO A 103 28.29 -2.60 -7.39
CA PRO A 103 29.65 -2.80 -6.85
C PRO A 103 29.88 -2.12 -5.48
N ALA A 104 29.14 -1.04 -5.20
CA ALA A 104 29.17 -0.34 -3.92
C ALA A 104 28.29 -0.98 -2.84
N ASN A 105 27.47 -1.99 -3.15
CA ASN A 105 26.57 -2.64 -2.20
C ASN A 105 27.32 -3.68 -1.36
N LYS A 106 28.16 -3.20 -0.44
CA LYS A 106 28.91 -4.05 0.52
C LYS A 106 28.01 -4.74 1.54
N LEU A 107 26.79 -4.24 1.72
CA LEU A 107 25.78 -4.83 2.61
C LEU A 107 25.16 -6.10 2.03
N ASN A 108 25.32 -6.36 0.73
CA ASN A 108 24.73 -7.49 0.02
C ASN A 108 23.20 -7.63 0.29
N SER A 109 22.50 -6.50 0.33
CA SER A 109 21.07 -6.44 0.62
C SER A 109 20.29 -5.80 -0.53
N SER A 110 19.02 -6.18 -0.64
CA SER A 110 18.06 -5.71 -1.64
C SER A 110 16.82 -5.12 -0.99
N ALA A 111 16.97 -4.62 0.24
CA ALA A 111 15.86 -4.09 1.01
C ALA A 111 15.20 -2.89 0.31
N LEU A 112 13.88 -2.97 0.16
CA LEU A 112 13.06 -1.94 -0.46
C LEU A 112 11.78 -1.70 0.35
N GLY A 113 11.23 -0.50 0.19
CA GLY A 113 9.96 -0.10 0.76
C GLY A 113 10.04 0.26 2.24
N ARG A 114 8.87 0.61 2.80
CA ARG A 114 8.74 1.11 4.18
C ARG A 114 9.27 0.11 5.20
N TYR A 115 9.11 -1.18 4.90
CA TYR A 115 9.45 -2.30 5.77
C TYR A 115 10.76 -3.02 5.37
N GLN A 116 11.54 -2.45 4.44
CA GLN A 116 12.85 -2.95 4.02
C GLN A 116 12.85 -4.44 3.62
N ILE A 117 11.85 -4.86 2.83
CA ILE A 117 11.68 -6.26 2.41
C ILE A 117 12.74 -6.61 1.37
N VAL A 118 13.54 -7.65 1.63
CA VAL A 118 14.57 -8.14 0.70
C VAL A 118 13.99 -9.10 -0.34
N ARG A 119 14.69 -9.25 -1.49
CA ARG A 119 14.22 -10.02 -2.66
C ARG A 119 13.77 -11.44 -2.36
N THR A 120 14.60 -12.18 -1.63
CA THR A 120 14.32 -13.58 -1.32
C THR A 120 13.09 -13.72 -0.43
N THR A 121 12.89 -12.77 0.49
CA THR A 121 11.67 -12.67 1.31
C THR A 121 10.47 -12.33 0.45
N LEU A 122 10.55 -11.30 -0.41
CA LEU A 122 9.43 -10.93 -1.28
C LEU A 122 9.01 -12.08 -2.21
N ARG A 123 9.97 -12.80 -2.80
CA ARG A 123 9.68 -14.01 -3.60
C ARG A 123 8.93 -15.10 -2.82
N LYS A 124 9.30 -15.31 -1.55
CA LYS A 124 8.60 -16.27 -0.67
C LYS A 124 7.18 -15.81 -0.38
N ILE A 125 6.99 -14.52 -0.09
CA ILE A 125 5.66 -13.93 0.14
C ILE A 125 4.79 -14.07 -1.12
N LYS A 126 5.31 -13.68 -2.29
CA LYS A 126 4.64 -13.84 -3.58
C LYS A 126 4.14 -15.26 -3.80
N LYS A 127 5.02 -16.24 -3.59
CA LYS A 127 4.66 -17.66 -3.72
C LYS A 127 3.62 -18.10 -2.69
N ALA A 128 3.75 -17.67 -1.44
CA ALA A 128 2.86 -18.11 -0.36
C ALA A 128 1.46 -17.49 -0.45
N MET A 129 1.34 -16.31 -1.03
CA MET A 129 0.10 -15.54 -1.16
C MET A 129 -0.44 -15.52 -2.59
N GLU A 130 0.20 -16.27 -3.50
CA GLU A 130 -0.17 -16.36 -4.92
C GLU A 130 -0.32 -14.97 -5.59
N LEU A 131 0.60 -14.06 -5.26
CA LEU A 131 0.57 -12.69 -5.78
C LEU A 131 1.00 -12.65 -7.24
N ASP A 132 0.19 -11.96 -8.06
CA ASP A 132 0.47 -11.75 -9.47
C ASP A 132 1.61 -10.73 -9.68
N ASP A 133 2.46 -10.99 -10.67
CA ASP A 133 3.63 -10.19 -10.99
C ASP A 133 3.29 -8.76 -11.45
N THR A 134 2.08 -8.54 -11.96
CA THR A 134 1.55 -7.24 -12.40
C THR A 134 1.04 -6.36 -11.27
N LEU A 135 0.91 -6.89 -10.04
CA LEU A 135 0.49 -6.10 -8.90
C LEU A 135 1.53 -5.01 -8.59
N HIS A 136 1.05 -3.81 -8.33
CA HIS A 136 1.91 -2.71 -7.90
C HIS A 136 2.39 -2.93 -6.47
N PHE A 137 3.66 -2.62 -6.21
CA PHE A 137 4.26 -2.62 -4.87
C PHE A 137 3.87 -1.38 -4.05
N ASP A 138 2.58 -1.07 -4.07
CA ASP A 138 1.97 0.06 -3.39
C ASP A 138 1.99 -0.09 -1.86
N GLY A 139 1.56 0.95 -1.15
CA GLY A 139 1.55 0.95 0.31
C GLY A 139 0.66 -0.15 0.91
N LYS A 140 -0.46 -0.48 0.25
CA LYS A 140 -1.39 -1.51 0.74
C LYS A 140 -0.78 -2.90 0.61
N LEU A 141 -0.09 -3.17 -0.50
CA LEU A 141 0.60 -4.44 -0.71
C LEU A 141 1.79 -4.57 0.25
N GLN A 142 2.56 -3.50 0.46
CA GLN A 142 3.64 -3.49 1.45
C GLN A 142 3.13 -3.75 2.87
N ASP A 143 2.01 -3.14 3.27
CA ASP A 143 1.35 -3.40 4.55
C ASP A 143 0.92 -4.86 4.69
N HIS A 144 0.38 -5.43 3.61
CA HIS A 144 -0.04 -6.83 3.58
C HIS A 144 1.13 -7.80 3.71
N CYS A 145 2.24 -7.52 3.02
CA CYS A 145 3.50 -8.24 3.16
C CYS A 145 4.07 -8.13 4.59
N CYS A 146 4.01 -6.95 5.21
CA CYS A 146 4.44 -6.76 6.60
C CYS A 146 3.60 -7.61 7.57
N LEU A 147 2.28 -7.61 7.40
CA LEU A 147 1.38 -8.43 8.20
C LEU A 147 1.66 -9.93 8.04
N TYR A 148 1.94 -10.38 6.81
CA TYR A 148 2.35 -11.76 6.55
C TYR A 148 3.61 -12.13 7.35
N LEU A 149 4.64 -11.27 7.34
CA LEU A 149 5.88 -11.49 8.10
C LEU A 149 5.63 -11.49 9.61
N LEU A 150 4.81 -10.57 10.12
CA LEU A 150 4.41 -10.54 11.53
C LEU A 150 3.76 -11.85 11.97
N ASN A 151 2.83 -12.38 11.16
CA ASN A 151 2.20 -13.67 11.43
C ASN A 151 3.23 -14.81 11.46
N GLY A 152 4.18 -14.83 10.52
CA GLY A 152 5.32 -15.76 10.52
C GLY A 152 6.21 -15.67 11.76
N ARG A 153 6.23 -14.52 12.45
CA ARG A 153 6.95 -14.30 13.72
C ARG A 153 6.12 -14.55 14.98
N GLY A 154 4.85 -14.93 14.81
CA GLY A 154 3.97 -15.35 15.90
C GLY A 154 3.03 -14.27 16.41
N LEU A 155 2.63 -13.31 15.56
CA LEU A 155 1.67 -12.27 15.91
C LEU A 155 0.39 -12.84 16.53
N SER A 156 -0.26 -13.82 15.90
CA SER A 156 -1.49 -14.42 16.44
C SER A 156 -1.30 -14.99 17.85
N ARG A 157 -0.18 -15.70 18.07
CA ARG A 157 0.19 -16.26 19.37
C ARG A 157 0.49 -15.18 20.42
N PHE A 158 1.04 -14.05 19.99
CA PHE A 158 1.24 -12.92 20.89
C PHE A 158 -0.10 -12.29 21.31
N LEU A 159 -1.02 -12.14 20.36
CA LEU A 159 -2.35 -11.57 20.59
C LEU A 159 -3.19 -12.47 21.51
N ASP A 160 -3.21 -13.78 21.27
CA ASP A 160 -3.94 -14.75 22.10
C ASP A 160 -3.28 -15.04 23.46
N GLY A 161 -2.03 -14.59 23.65
CA GLY A 161 -1.30 -14.71 24.91
C GLY A 161 -0.47 -15.99 25.06
N SER A 162 -0.48 -16.90 24.08
CA SER A 162 0.36 -18.11 24.05
C SER A 162 1.84 -17.83 23.71
N LEU A 163 2.19 -16.60 23.35
CA LEU A 163 3.56 -16.10 23.19
C LEU A 163 3.75 -14.82 23.99
N SER A 164 4.75 -14.80 24.87
CA SER A 164 5.06 -13.62 25.69
C SER A 164 5.57 -12.45 24.84
N ALA A 165 5.39 -11.21 25.32
CA ALA A 165 5.88 -10.02 24.63
C ALA A 165 7.40 -10.06 24.37
N ASN A 166 8.20 -10.53 25.35
CA ASN A 166 9.65 -10.67 25.18
C ASN A 166 10.03 -11.74 24.15
N ALA A 167 9.29 -12.85 24.09
CA ALA A 167 9.51 -13.88 23.08
C ALA A 167 9.12 -13.38 21.69
N PHE A 168 7.99 -12.70 21.56
CA PHE A 168 7.56 -12.09 20.30
C PHE A 168 8.55 -11.02 19.83
N MET A 169 8.99 -10.13 20.71
CA MET A 169 10.02 -9.14 20.43
C MET A 169 11.32 -9.79 19.92
N THR A 170 11.76 -10.90 20.53
CA THR A 170 12.91 -11.66 20.05
C THR A 170 12.67 -12.22 18.64
N ASN A 171 11.44 -12.63 18.32
CA ASN A 171 11.09 -13.08 16.97
C ASN A 171 11.04 -11.92 15.96
N LEU A 172 10.57 -10.74 16.36
CA LEU A 172 10.60 -9.53 15.52
C LEU A 172 12.05 -9.15 15.16
N ALA A 173 12.97 -9.20 16.12
CA ALA A 173 14.39 -8.91 15.90
C ALA A 173 15.06 -9.88 14.91
N LYS A 174 14.48 -11.06 14.66
CA LYS A 174 14.95 -12.01 13.63
C LYS A 174 14.45 -11.69 12.22
N GLU A 175 13.51 -10.77 12.07
CA GLU A 175 12.98 -10.31 10.79
C GLU A 175 13.49 -8.91 10.46
N TRP A 176 13.40 -8.00 11.44
CA TRP A 176 13.83 -6.61 11.31
C TRP A 176 15.06 -6.37 12.17
N ALA A 177 16.19 -6.15 11.50
CA ALA A 177 17.47 -5.91 12.15
C ALA A 177 17.49 -4.60 12.97
N SER A 178 16.56 -3.68 12.68
CA SER A 178 16.36 -2.43 13.43
C SER A 178 15.62 -2.63 14.76
N ILE A 179 15.08 -3.81 15.04
CA ILE A 179 14.36 -4.11 16.28
C ILE A 179 15.30 -4.77 17.29
N PRO A 180 15.39 -4.27 18.54
CA PRO A 180 16.20 -4.90 19.56
C PRO A 180 15.60 -6.22 20.03
N THR A 181 16.45 -7.08 20.59
CA THR A 181 16.03 -8.13 21.51
C THR A 181 15.64 -7.53 22.87
N PRO A 182 15.03 -8.30 23.79
CA PRO A 182 14.76 -7.81 25.15
C PRO A 182 16.00 -7.32 25.91
N LYS A 183 17.20 -7.72 25.48
CA LYS A 183 18.49 -7.28 26.05
C LYS A 183 18.96 -5.90 25.52
N GLY A 184 18.22 -5.28 24.61
CA GLY A 184 18.56 -3.96 24.04
C GLY A 184 19.57 -3.98 22.88
N VAL A 185 20.02 -5.16 22.47
CA VAL A 185 20.93 -5.35 21.33
C VAL A 185 20.18 -5.97 20.15
N GLY A 186 20.67 -5.77 18.93
CA GLY A 186 20.13 -6.43 17.73
C GLY A 186 20.34 -7.94 17.78
N TYR A 187 19.59 -8.68 16.95
CA TYR A 187 19.69 -10.14 16.90
C TYR A 187 20.95 -10.62 16.18
N TYR A 188 21.40 -9.90 15.15
CA TYR A 188 22.55 -10.30 14.34
C TYR A 188 23.86 -9.87 15.00
N ALA A 189 24.95 -10.60 14.70
CA ALA A 189 26.27 -10.34 15.24
C ALA A 189 26.70 -8.88 15.00
N ASN A 190 27.42 -8.31 15.96
CA ASN A 190 27.95 -6.93 15.92
C ASN A 190 26.90 -5.80 15.93
N GLN A 191 25.65 -6.08 16.29
CA GLN A 191 24.60 -5.05 16.45
C GLN A 191 24.40 -4.66 17.92
N SER A 192 25.34 -3.92 18.49
CA SER A 192 25.26 -3.47 19.90
C SER A 192 24.21 -2.37 20.15
N ARG A 193 23.66 -1.76 19.10
CA ARG A 193 22.65 -0.70 19.18
C ARG A 193 21.59 -0.90 18.10
N THR A 194 20.38 -0.44 18.40
CA THR A 194 19.26 -0.37 17.46
C THR A 194 18.59 1.01 17.57
N PRO A 195 17.85 1.47 16.54
CA PRO A 195 17.25 2.82 16.54
C PRO A 195 16.09 3.01 17.53
N VAL A 196 15.56 1.93 18.10
CA VAL A 196 14.49 1.94 19.10
C VAL A 196 14.91 1.12 20.32
N THR A 197 14.33 1.38 21.48
CA THR A 197 14.66 0.66 22.73
C THR A 197 13.69 -0.49 22.99
N PRO A 198 14.04 -1.44 23.89
CA PRO A 198 13.09 -2.45 24.31
C PRO A 198 11.79 -1.92 24.90
N ASP A 199 11.84 -0.76 25.58
CA ASP A 199 10.66 -0.12 26.12
C ASP A 199 9.77 0.48 25.03
N ASP A 200 10.34 1.04 23.97
CA ASP A 200 9.57 1.51 22.81
C ASP A 200 8.78 0.37 22.17
N VAL A 201 9.44 -0.77 21.95
CA VAL A 201 8.78 -1.96 21.39
C VAL A 201 7.70 -2.48 22.34
N ARG A 202 7.96 -2.57 23.65
CA ARG A 202 6.95 -3.02 24.63
C ARG A 202 5.72 -2.12 24.66
N LYS A 203 5.89 -0.79 24.59
CA LYS A 203 4.77 0.16 24.50
C LYS A 203 3.91 -0.11 23.27
N VAL A 204 4.54 -0.26 22.11
CA VAL A 204 3.85 -0.57 20.85
C VAL A 204 3.11 -1.93 20.94
N LEU A 205 3.75 -2.97 21.48
CA LEU A 205 3.12 -4.27 21.65
C LEU A 205 1.90 -4.22 22.59
N ALA A 206 2.00 -3.47 23.68
CA ALA A 206 0.88 -3.27 24.60
C ALA A 206 -0.30 -2.55 23.92
N GLU A 207 -0.01 -1.53 23.11
CA GLU A 207 -1.02 -0.81 22.34
C GLU A 207 -1.72 -1.71 21.31
N VAL A 208 -0.96 -2.48 20.53
CA VAL A 208 -1.52 -3.45 19.57
C VAL A 208 -2.43 -4.45 20.27
N LYS A 209 -2.01 -4.97 21.43
CA LYS A 209 -2.83 -5.90 22.21
C LYS A 209 -4.10 -5.26 22.78
N ALA A 210 -4.05 -3.97 23.12
CA ALA A 210 -5.24 -3.22 23.55
C ALA A 210 -6.21 -3.03 22.38
N ARG A 211 -5.70 -2.63 21.21
CA ARG A 211 -6.49 -2.47 19.97
C ARG A 211 -7.17 -3.78 19.54
N ALA A 212 -6.49 -4.91 19.68
CA ALA A 212 -7.03 -6.22 19.28
C ALA A 212 -8.19 -6.74 20.14
N LYS A 213 -8.49 -6.10 21.29
CA LYS A 213 -9.60 -6.48 22.18
C LYS A 213 -10.90 -5.72 21.92
N VAL A 214 -10.87 -4.74 21.00
CA VAL A 214 -11.98 -3.83 20.66
C VAL A 214 -12.63 -4.27 19.35
#